data_AF-A0A349UKS0-F1
#
_entry.id   AF-A0A349UKS0-F1
#
_cell.length_a   1.000
_cell.length_b   1.000
_cell.length_c   1.000
_cell.angle_alpha   90.00
_cell.angle_beta   90.00
_cell.angle_gamma   90.00
#
_symmetry.space_group_name_H-M   'P 1'
#
loop_
_entity.id
_entity.type
_entity.pdbx_description
1 polymer ?
#
loop_
_entity_poly.entity_id
_entity_poly.type
_entity_poly.pdbx_seq_one_letter_code
_entity_poly.pdbx_strand_id
1 'polypeptide(L)'
;VNGACLTACAIEGAAAEFDVVSETLARTTLGELGVGAGVNLERSLRAGDALDGHIVQGHVDGQAELRAVRRGGQWVLEFAAPRDLTAQMVPKGSVALDGVSLTLVDVTDERFSVALIPTTLAETTLGRLKVGGRVNVETDVIGKYVLKCLGRLGAPGGGLTLEKLRQAGFD
;
A
#
# COMPACT_ATOMS: atom_id res chain seq x y z
N VAL A 1 0.20 11.07 7.48
CA VAL A 1 1.56 10.89 8.06
C VAL A 1 2.03 9.48 7.78
N ASN A 2 3.11 9.28 7.02
CA ASN A 2 3.53 7.96 6.50
C ASN A 2 2.37 7.16 5.90
N GLY A 3 1.49 7.82 5.13
CA GLY A 3 0.31 7.18 4.54
C GLY A 3 -0.85 6.89 5.51
N ALA A 4 -0.74 7.16 6.81
CA ALA A 4 -1.91 7.12 7.70
C ALA A 4 -2.65 8.46 7.67
N CYS A 5 -3.96 8.44 7.40
CA CYS A 5 -4.83 9.60 7.52
C CYS A 5 -5.04 9.91 9.01
N LEU A 6 -4.65 11.12 9.42
CA LEU A 6 -4.78 11.59 10.80
C LEU A 6 -5.44 12.96 10.80
N THR A 7 -6.25 13.23 11.83
CA THR A 7 -6.86 14.54 12.06
C THR A 7 -5.98 15.34 13.00
N ALA A 8 -5.54 16.53 12.58
CA ALA A 8 -4.77 17.42 13.43
C ALA A 8 -5.67 17.99 14.55
N CYS A 9 -5.27 17.83 15.80
CA CYS A 9 -5.97 18.41 16.95
C CYS A 9 -5.43 19.80 17.31
N ALA A 10 -4.17 20.09 16.99
CA ALA A 10 -3.57 21.43 17.08
C ALA A 10 -2.56 21.67 15.95
N ILE A 11 -2.43 22.92 15.52
CA ILE A 11 -1.42 23.36 14.56
C ILE A 11 -0.84 24.69 15.06
N GLU A 12 0.46 24.72 15.34
CA GLU A 12 1.19 25.89 15.83
C GLU A 12 2.45 26.12 14.99
N GLY A 13 2.40 27.10 14.09
CA GLY A 13 3.50 27.40 13.18
C GLY A 13 3.84 26.22 12.28
N ALA A 14 5.00 25.60 12.50
CA ALA A 14 5.48 24.43 11.76
C ALA A 14 5.22 23.10 12.50
N ALA A 15 4.55 23.13 13.66
CA ALA A 15 4.18 21.96 14.44
C ALA A 15 2.70 21.61 14.23
N ALA A 16 2.40 20.31 14.18
CA ALA A 16 1.05 19.80 14.18
C ALA A 16 0.98 18.60 15.14
N GLU A 17 -0.12 18.53 15.90
CA GLU A 17 -0.41 17.47 16.85
C GLU A 17 -1.56 16.62 16.32
N PHE A 18 -1.52 15.32 16.60
CA PHE A 18 -2.50 14.36 16.13
C PHE A 18 -2.84 13.38 17.24
N ASP A 19 -4.13 13.18 17.48
CA ASP A 19 -4.58 12.05 18.29
C ASP A 19 -4.59 10.78 17.42
N VAL A 20 -3.92 9.74 17.89
CA VAL A 20 -3.80 8.47 17.16
C VAL A 20 -4.41 7.35 17.99
N VAL A 21 -5.43 6.72 17.43
CA VAL A 21 -6.09 5.57 18.07
C VAL A 21 -5.16 4.35 18.09
N SER A 22 -5.32 3.48 19.08
CA SER A 22 -4.46 2.31 19.29
C SER A 22 -4.43 1.37 18.08
N GLU A 23 -5.54 1.22 17.36
CA GLU A 23 -5.61 0.41 16.15
C GLU A 23 -4.64 0.93 15.06
N THR A 24 -4.58 2.25 14.85
CA THR A 24 -3.65 2.85 13.89
C THR A 24 -2.21 2.65 14.33
N LEU A 25 -1.91 2.79 15.62
CA LEU A 25 -0.57 2.51 16.14
C LEU A 25 -0.16 1.05 15.96
N ALA A 26 -1.10 0.11 16.10
CA ALA A 26 -0.85 -1.32 15.95
C ALA A 26 -0.70 -1.76 14.48
N ARG A 27 -1.41 -1.11 13.55
CA ARG A 27 -1.39 -1.45 12.12
C ARG A 27 -0.35 -0.71 11.30
N THR A 28 0.22 0.37 11.84
CA THR A 28 1.16 1.23 11.11
C THR A 28 2.51 1.30 11.82
N THR A 29 3.52 1.80 11.13
CA THR A 29 4.86 2.05 11.68
C THR A 29 4.89 3.21 12.66
N LEU A 30 3.78 3.94 12.85
CA LEU A 30 3.72 5.13 13.71
C LEU A 30 4.02 4.82 15.18
N GLY A 31 3.62 3.64 15.67
CA GLY A 31 3.89 3.22 17.05
C GLY A 31 5.37 2.97 17.36
N GLU A 32 6.22 2.89 16.34
CA GLU A 32 7.65 2.60 16.45
C GLU A 32 8.51 3.88 16.35
N LEU A 33 7.88 5.03 16.06
CA LEU A 33 8.60 6.28 15.85
C LEU A 33 9.09 6.87 17.17
N GLY A 34 10.39 7.17 17.21
CA GLY A 34 11.00 7.97 18.27
C GLY A 34 11.05 9.45 17.94
N VAL A 35 11.35 10.28 18.95
CA VAL A 35 11.61 11.72 18.77
C VAL A 35 12.74 11.91 17.75
N GLY A 36 12.52 12.80 16.77
CA GLY A 36 13.47 13.08 15.69
C GLY A 36 13.35 12.15 14.48
N ALA A 37 12.44 11.17 14.50
CA ALA A 37 12.15 10.37 13.31
C ALA A 37 11.55 11.23 12.19
N GLY A 38 12.05 11.04 10.97
CA GLY A 38 11.47 11.66 9.78
C GLY A 38 10.21 10.92 9.34
N VAL A 39 9.22 11.67 8.85
CA VAL A 39 7.96 11.14 8.31
C VAL A 39 7.64 11.77 6.96
N ASN A 40 6.95 11.03 6.09
CA ASN A 40 6.33 11.59 4.89
C ASN A 40 5.01 12.27 5.27
N LEU A 41 4.79 13.47 4.75
CA LEU A 41 3.58 14.25 4.96
C LEU A 41 2.96 14.62 3.62
N GLU A 42 1.66 14.42 3.53
CA GLU A 42 0.82 14.87 2.43
C GLU A 42 -0.45 15.45 3.03
N ARG A 43 -0.92 16.57 2.46
CA ARG A 43 -2.19 17.20 2.87
C ARG A 43 -3.34 16.56 2.11
N SER A 44 -4.52 16.53 2.72
CA SER A 44 -5.73 16.12 2.00
C SER A 44 -5.94 16.97 0.75
N LEU A 45 -6.21 16.29 -0.36
CA LEU A 45 -6.50 16.91 -1.65
C LEU A 45 -7.79 17.74 -1.56
N ARG A 46 -7.78 18.97 -2.06
CA ARG A 46 -9.01 19.80 -2.09
C ARG A 46 -9.85 19.44 -3.31
N ALA A 47 -11.14 19.67 -3.22
CA ALA A 47 -12.03 19.51 -4.37
C ALA A 47 -11.58 20.43 -5.52
N GLY A 48 -11.31 19.83 -6.68
CA GLY A 48 -10.85 20.54 -7.89
C GLY A 48 -9.32 20.65 -8.02
N ASP A 49 -8.55 20.21 -7.04
CA ASP A 49 -7.09 20.09 -7.18
C ASP A 49 -6.74 18.93 -8.14
N ALA A 50 -5.56 19.02 -8.77
CA ALA A 50 -5.06 17.95 -9.62
C ALA A 50 -4.70 16.72 -8.77
N LEU A 51 -5.17 15.54 -9.20
CA LEU A 51 -4.77 14.27 -8.63
C LEU A 51 -3.53 13.77 -9.39
N ASP A 52 -2.38 13.81 -8.73
CA ASP A 52 -1.13 13.21 -9.23
C ASP A 52 -0.92 11.83 -8.58
N GLY A 53 -0.36 10.88 -9.32
CA GLY A 53 -0.24 9.49 -8.89
C GLY A 53 -1.56 8.70 -8.98
N HIS A 54 -2.06 8.20 -7.85
CA HIS A 54 -3.28 7.41 -7.75
C HIS A 54 -4.10 7.77 -6.51
N ILE A 55 -5.27 7.15 -6.34
CA ILE A 55 -6.14 7.39 -5.18
C ILE A 55 -5.51 6.77 -3.93
N VAL A 56 -5.01 7.63 -3.03
CA VAL A 56 -4.53 7.26 -1.69
C VAL A 56 -5.50 7.82 -0.66
N GLN A 57 -6.16 6.95 0.08
CA GLN A 57 -7.15 7.28 1.11
C GLN A 57 -6.49 7.59 2.46
N GLY A 58 -5.26 7.15 2.65
CA GLY A 58 -4.55 7.19 3.91
C GLY A 58 -5.00 6.06 4.86
N HIS A 59 -5.51 4.96 4.31
CA HIS A 59 -6.02 3.81 5.05
C HIS A 59 -5.03 2.64 4.87
N VAL A 60 -4.02 2.63 5.73
CA VAL A 60 -2.97 1.61 5.71
C VAL A 60 -3.58 0.22 5.89
N ASP A 61 -3.34 -0.67 4.94
CA ASP A 61 -3.82 -2.05 4.95
C ASP A 61 -2.91 -2.97 5.78
N GLY A 62 -1.61 -2.65 5.80
CA GLY A 62 -0.62 -3.38 6.59
C GLY A 62 0.78 -2.83 6.38
N GLN A 63 1.77 -3.67 6.66
CA GLN A 63 3.18 -3.30 6.59
C GLN A 63 3.94 -4.24 5.66
N ALA A 64 5.00 -3.72 5.06
CA ALA A 64 5.96 -4.52 4.30
C ALA A 64 7.39 -4.24 4.76
N GLU A 65 8.24 -5.25 4.70
CA GLU A 65 9.64 -5.18 5.11
C GLU A 65 10.55 -5.09 3.89
N LEU A 66 11.44 -4.11 3.85
CA LEU A 66 12.43 -3.97 2.79
C LEU A 66 13.44 -5.12 2.87
N ARG A 67 13.50 -5.96 1.83
CA ARG A 67 14.41 -7.11 1.76
C ARG A 67 15.65 -6.84 0.92
N ALA A 68 15.54 -6.05 -0.12
CA ALA A 68 16.67 -5.76 -0.99
C ALA A 68 16.57 -4.38 -1.64
N VAL A 69 17.75 -3.80 -1.90
CA VAL A 69 17.90 -2.57 -2.68
C VAL A 69 18.87 -2.85 -3.82
N ARG A 70 18.40 -2.82 -5.06
CA ARG A 70 19.25 -2.93 -6.25
C ARG A 70 19.49 -1.55 -6.83
N ARG A 71 20.75 -1.22 -7.07
CA ARG A 71 21.19 0.07 -7.63
C ARG A 71 21.59 -0.14 -9.10
N GLY A 72 21.08 0.71 -9.98
CA GLY A 72 21.36 0.72 -11.42
C GLY A 72 20.89 2.04 -12.03
N GLY A 73 20.41 2.02 -13.29
CA GLY A 73 19.81 3.21 -13.93
C GLY A 73 18.61 3.80 -13.15
N GLN A 74 17.99 3.00 -12.30
CA GLN A 74 17.01 3.40 -11.27
C GLN A 74 17.24 2.54 -10.01
N TRP A 75 16.74 3.01 -8.86
CA TRP A 75 16.77 2.21 -7.63
C TRP A 75 15.54 1.31 -7.59
N VAL A 76 15.75 0.01 -7.40
CA VAL A 76 14.64 -0.95 -7.24
C VAL A 76 14.66 -1.46 -5.81
N LEU A 77 13.58 -1.24 -5.09
CA LEU A 77 13.37 -1.70 -3.72
C LEU A 77 12.43 -2.91 -3.77
N GLU A 78 12.85 -4.02 -3.18
CA GLU A 78 12.05 -5.24 -3.05
C GLU A 78 11.57 -5.41 -1.60
N PHE A 79 10.28 -5.63 -1.45
CA PHE A 79 9.60 -5.74 -0.17
C PHE A 79 8.99 -7.13 -0.01
N ALA A 80 9.08 -7.69 1.20
CA ALA A 80 8.27 -8.82 1.61
C ALA A 80 6.97 -8.31 2.25
N ALA A 81 5.85 -8.90 1.87
CA ALA A 81 4.54 -8.53 2.38
C ALA A 81 3.63 -9.75 2.56
N PRO A 82 2.68 -9.68 3.51
CA PRO A 82 1.61 -10.66 3.63
C PRO A 82 0.85 -10.90 2.32
N ARG A 83 0.43 -12.15 2.08
CA ARG A 83 -0.22 -12.60 0.83
C ARG A 83 -1.54 -11.89 0.54
N ASP A 84 -2.24 -11.48 1.60
CA ASP A 84 -3.48 -10.71 1.51
C ASP A 84 -3.27 -9.30 0.94
N LEU A 85 -2.08 -8.71 1.11
CA LEU A 85 -1.70 -7.44 0.47
C LEU A 85 -1.31 -7.65 -0.99
N THR A 86 -0.41 -8.59 -1.27
CA THR A 86 0.09 -8.85 -2.64
C THR A 86 -1.00 -9.35 -3.58
N ALA A 87 -2.01 -10.08 -3.08
CA ALA A 87 -3.17 -10.48 -3.86
C ALA A 87 -3.97 -9.30 -4.46
N GLN A 88 -3.80 -8.10 -3.90
CA GLN A 88 -4.45 -6.86 -4.35
C GLN A 88 -3.56 -6.03 -5.28
N MET A 89 -2.34 -6.51 -5.57
CA MET A 89 -1.33 -5.83 -6.36
C MET A 89 -1.20 -6.48 -7.74
N VAL A 90 -0.87 -5.68 -8.75
CA VAL A 90 -0.58 -6.16 -10.10
C VAL A 90 0.67 -5.46 -10.64
N PRO A 91 1.50 -6.13 -11.46
CA PRO A 91 2.62 -5.46 -12.14
C PRO A 91 2.12 -4.24 -12.93
N LYS A 92 2.87 -3.14 -12.88
CA LYS A 92 2.49 -1.82 -13.42
C LYS A 92 1.27 -1.15 -12.78
N GLY A 93 0.70 -1.78 -11.75
CA GLY A 93 -0.31 -1.16 -10.89
C GLY A 93 0.30 -0.17 -9.90
N SER A 94 -0.57 0.48 -9.15
CA SER A 94 -0.19 1.47 -8.13
C SER A 94 -0.17 0.87 -6.74
N VAL A 95 0.72 1.40 -5.89
CA VAL A 95 0.78 1.12 -4.45
C VAL A 95 1.26 2.38 -3.74
N ALA A 96 0.78 2.65 -2.53
CA ALA A 96 1.34 3.69 -1.68
C ALA A 96 2.22 3.07 -0.59
N LEU A 97 3.47 3.51 -0.49
CA LEU A 97 4.42 3.12 0.56
C LEU A 97 4.76 4.32 1.43
N ASP A 98 4.44 4.27 2.73
CA ASP A 98 4.48 5.42 3.62
C ASP A 98 3.80 6.68 3.02
N GLY A 99 2.71 6.47 2.28
CA GLY A 99 1.95 7.53 1.58
C GLY A 99 2.54 7.98 0.24
N VAL A 100 3.68 7.45 -0.18
CA VAL A 100 4.29 7.78 -1.47
C VAL A 100 3.67 6.88 -2.55
N SER A 101 2.98 7.49 -3.52
CA SER A 101 2.46 6.79 -4.70
C SER A 101 3.59 6.26 -5.59
N LEU A 102 3.61 4.96 -5.86
CA LEU A 102 4.65 4.28 -6.62
C LEU A 102 4.05 3.27 -7.61
N THR A 103 4.80 2.99 -8.68
CA THR A 103 4.46 1.95 -9.66
C THR A 103 5.13 0.62 -9.27
N LEU A 104 4.33 -0.44 -9.23
CA LEU A 104 4.80 -1.80 -9.03
C LEU A 104 5.58 -2.28 -10.26
N VAL A 105 6.77 -2.83 -10.04
CA VAL A 105 7.60 -3.43 -11.08
C VAL A 105 7.24 -4.90 -11.22
N ASP A 106 7.53 -5.69 -10.17
CA ASP A 106 7.23 -7.11 -10.09
C ASP A 106 6.37 -7.39 -8.86
N VAL A 107 5.46 -8.36 -8.98
CA VAL A 107 4.59 -8.83 -7.89
C VAL A 107 4.60 -10.36 -7.90
N THR A 108 4.74 -10.95 -6.72
CA THR A 108 4.63 -12.39 -6.43
C THR A 108 3.72 -12.56 -5.22
N ASP A 109 3.42 -13.81 -4.85
CA ASP A 109 2.56 -14.10 -3.70
C ASP A 109 3.07 -13.47 -2.38
N GLU A 110 4.38 -13.35 -2.17
CA GLU A 110 4.94 -12.92 -0.87
C GLU A 110 5.82 -11.67 -0.95
N ARG A 111 6.00 -11.14 -2.16
CA ARG A 111 6.90 -10.01 -2.42
C ARG A 111 6.39 -9.13 -3.54
N PHE A 112 6.77 -7.87 -3.49
CA PHE A 112 6.63 -6.94 -4.59
C PHE A 112 7.85 -6.04 -4.68
N SER A 113 8.00 -5.33 -5.79
CA SER A 113 9.06 -4.34 -5.96
C SER A 113 8.57 -3.06 -6.62
N VAL A 114 9.26 -1.97 -6.34
CA VAL A 114 8.99 -0.62 -6.87
C VAL A 114 10.29 0.01 -7.34
N ALA A 115 10.20 0.82 -8.40
CA ALA A 115 11.31 1.63 -8.87
C ALA A 115 11.17 3.07 -8.36
N LEU A 116 12.27 3.63 -7.85
CA LEU A 116 12.31 5.01 -7.36
C LEU A 116 13.27 5.83 -8.21
N ILE A 117 12.79 7.02 -8.59
CA ILE A 117 13.61 8.05 -9.24
C ILE A 117 14.41 8.85 -8.20
N PRO A 118 15.51 9.52 -8.59
CA PRO A 118 16.35 10.28 -7.66
C PRO A 118 15.59 11.29 -6.80
N THR A 119 14.62 12.01 -7.38
CA THR A 119 13.81 12.99 -6.64
C THR A 119 13.00 12.33 -5.52
N THR A 120 12.33 11.21 -5.79
CA THR A 120 11.56 10.48 -4.77
C THR A 120 12.46 9.99 -3.63
N LEU A 121 13.69 9.55 -3.93
CA LEU A 121 14.65 9.15 -2.90
C LEU A 121 15.10 10.34 -2.04
N ALA A 122 15.27 11.52 -2.63
CA ALA A 122 15.71 12.72 -1.93
C ALA A 122 14.62 13.32 -1.03
N GLU A 123 13.39 13.38 -1.55
CA GLU A 123 12.26 14.09 -0.91
C GLU A 123 11.46 13.23 0.08
N THR A 124 11.70 11.92 0.13
CA THR A 124 10.92 11.01 0.99
C THR A 124 11.80 10.23 1.97
N THR A 125 11.17 9.65 2.99
CA THR A 125 11.84 8.74 3.94
C THR A 125 12.39 7.49 3.27
N LEU A 126 11.86 7.10 2.10
CA LEU A 126 12.24 5.87 1.39
C LEU A 126 13.72 5.87 0.96
N GLY A 127 14.31 7.02 0.68
CA GLY A 127 15.75 7.11 0.37
C GLY A 127 16.67 6.83 1.56
N ARG A 128 16.14 6.92 2.78
CA ARG A 128 16.87 6.61 4.02
C ARG A 128 16.58 5.21 4.55
N LEU A 129 15.56 4.54 4.03
CA LEU A 129 15.15 3.20 4.43
C LEU A 129 16.29 2.18 4.23
N LYS A 130 16.45 1.28 5.20
CA LYS A 130 17.47 0.22 5.20
C LYS A 130 16.80 -1.15 5.13
N VAL A 131 17.53 -2.14 4.60
CA VAL A 131 17.06 -3.54 4.62
C VAL A 131 16.73 -3.94 6.06
N GLY A 132 15.58 -4.60 6.24
CA GLY A 132 14.98 -4.88 7.54
C GLY A 132 13.99 -3.81 8.02
N GLY A 133 14.01 -2.62 7.42
CA GLY A 133 13.07 -1.54 7.74
C GLY A 133 11.66 -1.83 7.22
N ARG A 134 10.66 -1.37 7.96
CA ARG A 134 9.24 -1.52 7.61
C ARG A 134 8.66 -0.23 7.05
N VAL A 135 7.68 -0.38 6.16
CA VAL A 135 6.88 0.72 5.61
C VAL A 135 5.40 0.39 5.74
N ASN A 136 4.57 1.42 5.86
CA ASN A 136 3.12 1.31 5.73
C ASN A 136 2.77 1.06 4.26
N VAL A 137 1.82 0.16 4.02
CA VAL A 137 1.34 -0.19 2.69
C VAL A 137 -0.14 0.12 2.59
N GLU A 138 -0.50 0.89 1.58
CA GLU A 138 -1.88 1.00 1.09
C GLU A 138 -1.93 0.51 -0.35
N THR A 139 -2.73 -0.52 -0.60
CA THR A 139 -2.98 -1.05 -1.94
C THR A 139 -4.06 -0.24 -2.64
N ASP A 140 -4.01 -0.19 -3.98
CA ASP A 140 -4.99 0.55 -4.77
C ASP A 140 -6.42 0.09 -4.47
N VAL A 141 -7.27 1.05 -4.07
CA VAL A 141 -8.67 0.82 -3.73
C VAL A 141 -9.45 0.20 -4.89
N ILE A 142 -9.07 0.48 -6.15
CA ILE A 142 -9.68 -0.12 -7.33
C ILE A 142 -9.47 -1.64 -7.31
N GLY A 143 -8.26 -2.11 -6.99
CA GLY A 143 -7.95 -3.53 -6.86
C GLY A 143 -8.82 -4.22 -5.82
N LYS A 144 -9.01 -3.59 -4.66
CA LYS A 144 -9.90 -4.09 -3.58
C LYS A 144 -11.33 -4.25 -4.04
N TYR A 145 -11.89 -3.24 -4.72
CA TYR A 145 -13.26 -3.31 -5.23
C TYR A 145 -13.43 -4.38 -6.29
N VAL A 146 -12.47 -4.50 -7.22
CA VAL A 146 -12.49 -5.55 -8.25
C VAL A 146 -12.48 -6.93 -7.62
N LEU A 147 -11.57 -7.20 -6.67
CA LEU A 147 -11.53 -8.49 -5.96
C LEU A 147 -12.81 -8.78 -5.18
N LYS A 148 -13.37 -7.77 -4.48
CA LYS A 148 -14.64 -7.91 -3.76
C LYS A 148 -15.81 -8.24 -4.69
N CYS A 149 -15.87 -7.60 -5.86
CA CYS A 149 -16.89 -7.86 -6.87
C CYS A 149 -16.72 -9.26 -7.47
N LEU A 150 -15.50 -9.64 -7.86
CA LEU A 150 -15.21 -10.97 -8.39
C LEU A 150 -15.50 -12.08 -7.37
N GLY A 151 -15.20 -11.88 -6.08
CA GLY A 151 -15.54 -12.84 -5.03
C GLY A 151 -17.05 -13.07 -4.87
N ARG A 152 -17.88 -12.10 -5.25
CA ARG A 152 -19.35 -12.24 -5.28
C ARG A 152 -19.85 -12.88 -6.57
N LEU A 153 -19.22 -12.57 -7.70
CA LEU A 153 -19.55 -13.17 -9.01
C LEU A 153 -19.08 -14.63 -9.09
N GLY A 154 -18.01 -14.98 -8.38
CA GLY A 154 -17.42 -16.32 -8.29
C GLY A 154 -18.16 -17.29 -7.37
N ALA A 155 -19.41 -17.03 -7.00
CA ALA A 155 -20.20 -17.95 -6.17
C ALA A 155 -21.65 -18.12 -6.64
N PRO A 156 -21.90 -19.09 -7.54
CA PRO A 156 -22.72 -20.23 -7.22
C PRO A 156 -21.83 -21.29 -6.57
N GLY A 157 -22.02 -21.52 -5.28
CA GLY A 157 -21.35 -22.59 -4.56
C GLY A 157 -21.52 -23.95 -5.25
N GLY A 158 -20.40 -24.66 -5.36
CA GLY A 158 -20.33 -26.04 -5.83
C GLY A 158 -19.70 -26.10 -7.21
N GLY A 159 -18.46 -26.58 -7.24
CA GLY A 159 -17.76 -26.94 -8.48
C GLY A 159 -18.63 -27.82 -9.38
N LEU A 160 -18.24 -27.91 -10.65
CA LEU A 160 -18.83 -28.84 -11.60
C LEU A 160 -18.72 -30.26 -11.03
N THR A 161 -19.83 -30.80 -10.53
CA THR A 161 -19.96 -32.21 -10.21
C THR A 161 -20.40 -32.93 -11.48
N LEU A 162 -20.02 -34.20 -11.62
CA LEU A 162 -20.51 -35.05 -12.71
C LEU A 162 -22.05 -35.06 -12.78
N GLU A 163 -22.70 -34.92 -11.62
CA GLU A 163 -24.14 -34.86 -11.48
C GLU A 163 -24.75 -33.57 -12.06
N LYS A 164 -24.09 -32.41 -11.87
CA LYS A 164 -24.50 -31.15 -12.49
C LYS A 164 -24.29 -31.17 -14.02
N LEU A 165 -23.25 -31.84 -14.50
CA LEU A 165 -23.02 -32.05 -15.94
C LEU A 165 -24.13 -32.89 -16.57
N ARG A 166 -24.49 -34.01 -15.93
CA ARG A 166 -25.58 -34.88 -16.37
C ARG A 166 -26.94 -34.17 -16.35
N GLN A 167 -27.25 -33.39 -15.31
CA GLN A 167 -28.48 -32.60 -15.25
C GLN A 167 -28.56 -31.52 -16.34
N ALA A 168 -27.42 -31.04 -16.85
CA ALA A 168 -27.35 -30.08 -17.95
C ALA A 168 -27.31 -30.75 -19.34
N GLY A 169 -27.45 -32.08 -19.43
CA GLY A 169 -27.52 -32.82 -20.69
C GLY A 169 -26.16 -33.17 -21.30
N PHE A 170 -25.08 -33.12 -20.52
CA PHE A 170 -23.77 -33.62 -20.91
C PHE A 170 -23.59 -35.04 -20.33
N ASP A 171 -23.40 -36.03 -21.20
CA ASP A 171 -23.13 -37.43 -20.83
C ASP A 171 -21.65 -37.69 -20.49
#